data_AF-A0A838WM17-F1
#
_entry.id   AF-A0A838WM17-F1
#
_cell.length_a   1.000
_cell.length_b   1.000
_cell.length_c   1.000
_cell.angle_alpha   90.00
_cell.angle_beta   90.00
_cell.angle_gamma   90.00
#
_symmetry.space_group_name_H-M   'P 1'
#
loop_
_entity.id
_entity.type
_entity.pdbx_description
1 polymer ?
#
loop_
_entity_poly.entity_id
_entity_poly.type
_entity_poly.pdbx_seq_one_letter_code
_entity_poly.pdbx_strand_id
1 'polypeptide(L)' 'MKQQPNHRLYITIFRGMGPERRLKKALELSEFSRALLRRGLEISHPELDAGEINDLYQARMEKARNRVD' A
#
# COMPACT_ATOMS: atom_id res chain seq x y z
N MET A 1 14.55 14.44 11.47
CA MET A 1 13.13 14.28 11.07
C MET A 1 12.99 14.59 9.58
N LYS A 2 12.38 13.72 8.77
CA LYS A 2 12.11 14.01 7.35
C LYS A 2 11.12 15.18 7.25
N GLN A 3 11.44 16.19 6.44
CA GLN A 3 10.50 17.29 6.19
C GLN A 3 9.26 16.73 5.48
N GLN A 4 8.08 17.10 5.95
CA GLN A 4 6.81 16.71 5.34
C GLN A 4 6.09 17.97 4.80
N PRO A 5 6.57 18.52 3.68
CA PRO A 5 6.04 19.79 3.14
C PRO A 5 4.53 19.74 2.87
N ASN A 6 4.02 18.54 2.54
CA ASN A 6 2.62 18.32 2.19
C ASN A 6 1.75 17.83 3.36
N HIS A 7 2.30 17.69 4.57
CA HIS A 7 1.56 17.10 5.71
C HIS A 7 0.30 17.90 6.06
N ARG A 8 0.43 19.23 6.12
CA ARG A 8 -0.71 20.13 6.39
C ARG A 8 -1.78 19.99 5.31
N LEU A 9 -1.38 19.95 4.03
CA LEU A 9 -2.31 19.78 2.91
C LEU A 9 -3.02 18.43 2.96
N TYR A 10 -2.29 17.36 3.25
CA TYR A 10 -2.83 16.01 3.42
C TYR A 10 -3.92 15.96 4.49
N ILE A 11 -3.64 16.53 5.68
CA ILE A 11 -4.61 16.57 6.78
C ILE A 11 -5.85 17.39 6.40
N THR A 12 -5.67 18.55 5.78
CA THR A 12 -6.78 19.41 5.36
C THR A 12 -7.71 18.67 4.38
N ILE A 13 -7.13 18.01 3.38
CA ILE A 13 -7.89 17.22 2.40
C ILE A 13 -8.65 16.08 3.09
N PHE A 14 -7.98 15.32 3.97
CA PHE A 14 -8.60 14.19 4.66
C PHE A 14 -9.72 14.60 5.63
N ARG A 15 -9.56 15.72 6.33
CA ARG A 15 -10.59 16.26 7.25
C ARG A 15 -11.78 16.85 6.50
N GLY A 16 -11.56 17.40 5.31
CA GLY A 16 -12.62 17.85 4.40
C GLY A 16 -13.40 16.72 3.71
N MET A 17 -12.87 15.49 3.71
CA MET A 17 -13.59 14.32 3.21
C MET A 17 -14.60 13.82 4.25
N GLY A 18 -15.85 13.68 3.81
CA GLY A 18 -16.87 12.92 4.54
C GLY A 18 -16.49 11.44 4.68
N PRO A 19 -17.09 10.72 5.65
CA PRO A 19 -16.74 9.34 5.97
C PRO A 19 -16.72 8.38 4.76
N GLU A 20 -17.73 8.47 3.88
CA GLU A 20 -17.86 7.59 2.72
C GLU A 20 -16.74 7.83 1.70
N ARG A 21 -16.43 9.12 1.44
CA ARG A 21 -15.34 9.50 0.53
C ARG A 21 -13.98 9.07 1.08
N ARG A 22 -13.80 9.18 2.38
CA ARG A 22 -12.59 8.72 3.07
C ARG A 22 -12.44 7.20 2.95
N LEU A 23 -13.50 6.44 3.22
CA LEU A 23 -13.50 4.99 3.07
C LEU A 23 -13.20 4.57 1.62
N LYS A 24 -13.89 5.17 0.65
CA LYS A 24 -13.66 4.90 -0.78
C LYS A 24 -12.20 5.14 -1.17
N LYS A 25 -11.61 6.27 -0.73
CA LYS A 25 -10.20 6.57 -1.04
C LYS A 25 -9.24 5.60 -0.35
N ALA A 26 -9.55 5.15 0.88
CA ALA A 26 -8.73 4.15 1.58
C ALA A 26 -8.73 2.80 0.85
N LEU A 27 -9.88 2.36 0.33
CA LEU A 27 -9.99 1.14 -0.47
C LEU A 27 -9.17 1.25 -1.77
N GLU A 28 -9.35 2.34 -2.51
CA GLU A 28 -8.60 2.62 -3.75
C GLU A 28 -7.08 2.62 -3.52
N LEU A 29 -6.61 3.32 -2.48
CA LEU A 29 -5.18 3.36 -2.14
C LEU A 29 -4.65 1.99 -1.70
N SER A 30 -5.47 1.17 -1.05
CA SER A 30 -5.10 -0.18 -0.63
C SER A 30 -4.89 -1.09 -1.84
N GLU A 31 -5.80 -1.04 -2.82
CA GLU A 31 -5.67 -1.79 -4.07
C GLU A 31 -4.44 -1.35 -4.86
N PHE A 32 -4.27 -0.04 -5.03
CA PHE A 32 -3.12 0.52 -5.74
C PHE A 32 -1.78 0.13 -5.10
N SER A 33 -1.70 0.18 -3.77
CA SER A 33 -0.47 -0.19 -3.06
C SER A 33 -0.15 -1.69 -3.19
N ARG A 34 -1.16 -2.56 -3.21
CA ARG A 34 -0.97 -4.00 -3.46
C ARG A 34 -0.48 -4.28 -4.87
N ALA A 35 -1.03 -3.57 -5.87
CA ALA A 35 -0.57 -3.67 -7.25
C ALA A 35 0.88 -3.20 -7.41
N LEU A 36 1.24 -2.07 -6.80
CA LEU A 36 2.62 -1.59 -6.78
C LEU A 36 3.56 -2.57 -6.09
N LEU A 37 3.15 -3.17 -4.98
CA LEU A 37 3.95 -4.19 -4.30
C LEU A 37 4.23 -5.36 -5.25
N ARG A 38 3.19 -5.95 -5.84
CA ARG A 38 3.33 -7.07 -6.79
C ARG A 38 4.27 -6.71 -7.93
N ARG A 39 4.07 -5.55 -8.56
CA ARG A 39 4.93 -5.09 -9.66
C ARG A 39 6.38 -4.86 -9.21
N GLY A 40 6.58 -4.33 -8.01
CA GLY A 40 7.91 -4.16 -7.42
C GLY A 40 8.63 -5.49 -7.19
N LEU A 41 7.90 -6.55 -6.82
CA LEU A 41 8.46 -7.90 -6.66
C LEU A 41 8.92 -8.47 -8.00
N GLU A 42 8.08 -8.39 -9.02
CA GLU A 42 8.42 -8.85 -10.37
C GLU A 42 9.69 -8.17 -10.92
N ILE A 43 9.83 -6.86 -10.69
CA ILE A 43 11.01 -6.10 -11.13
C ILE A 43 12.25 -6.46 -10.33
N SER A 44 12.10 -6.69 -9.02
CA SER A 44 13.24 -6.93 -8.11
C SER A 44 13.74 -8.36 -8.15
N HIS A 45 12.92 -9.30 -8.64
CA HIS A 45 13.18 -10.74 -8.67
C HIS A 45 12.89 -11.32 -10.07
N PRO A 46 13.62 -10.90 -11.12
CA PRO A 46 13.41 -11.38 -12.48
C PRO A 46 13.70 -12.88 -12.67
N GLU A 47 14.38 -13.50 -11.71
CA GLU A 47 14.68 -14.93 -11.68
C GLU A 47 13.50 -15.81 -11.26
N LEU A 48 12.49 -15.23 -10.58
CA LEU A 48 11.38 -15.98 -10.03
C LEU A 48 10.23 -16.10 -11.03
N ASP A 49 9.55 -17.23 -10.98
CA ASP A 49 8.32 -17.42 -11.74
C ASP A 49 7.10 -16.76 -11.08
N ALA A 50 5.95 -16.79 -11.77
CA ALA A 50 4.73 -16.15 -11.27
C ALA A 50 4.20 -16.77 -9.97
N GLY A 51 4.42 -18.07 -9.75
CA GLY A 51 4.04 -18.77 -8.53
C GLY A 51 4.91 -18.32 -7.35
N GLU A 52 6.22 -18.31 -7.54
CA GLU A 52 7.20 -17.87 -6.54
C GLU A 52 7.00 -16.39 -6.16
N ILE A 53 6.71 -15.53 -7.13
CA ILE A 53 6.34 -14.12 -6.87
C ILE A 53 5.05 -14.03 -6.05
N ASN A 54 4.06 -14.86 -6.34
CA ASN A 54 2.82 -14.87 -5.58
C ASN A 54 3.03 -15.33 -4.13
N ASP A 55 3.84 -16.36 -3.90
CA ASP A 55 4.17 -16.84 -2.55
C ASP A 55 4.91 -15.76 -1.76
N LEU A 56 5.87 -15.09 -2.39
CA LEU A 56 6.60 -13.96 -1.81
C LEU A 56 5.68 -12.76 -1.48
N TYR A 57 4.70 -12.50 -2.33
CA TYR A 57 3.66 -11.50 -2.09
C TYR A 57 2.82 -11.87 -0.85
N GLN A 58 2.34 -13.12 -0.75
CA GLN A 58 1.54 -13.56 0.40
C GLN A 58 2.34 -13.48 1.70
N ALA A 59 3.60 -13.93 1.71
CA ALA A 59 4.46 -13.83 2.88
C ALA A 59 4.66 -12.38 3.36
N ARG A 60 4.78 -11.42 2.42
CA ARG A 60 4.84 -9.99 2.77
C ARG A 60 3.51 -9.47 3.32
N MET A 61 2.38 -9.90 2.77
CA MET A 61 1.05 -9.51 3.25
C MET A 61 0.75 -10.07 4.65
N GLU A 62 1.14 -11.31 4.93
CA GLU A 62 1.09 -11.96 6.25
C GLU A 62 1.83 -11.11 7.29
N LYS A 63 3.10 -10.78 6.99
CA LYS A 63 3.94 -9.95 7.87
C LYS A 63 3.37 -8.55 8.07
N ALA A 64 2.73 -7.96 7.07
CA ALA A 64 2.09 -6.65 7.20
C ALA A 64 0.87 -6.69 8.11
N ARG A 65 0.08 -7.78 8.06
CA ARG A 65 -1.08 -7.99 8.93
C ARG A 65 -0.67 -8.15 10.39
N ASN A 66 0.37 -8.95 10.63
CA ASN A 66 0.89 -9.25 11.98
C ASN A 66 1.66 -8.10 12.65
N ARG A 67 1.70 -6.92 12.02
CA ARG A 67 2.27 -5.68 12.60
C ARG A 67 1.20 -4.75 13.17
N VAL A 68 -0.07 -5.09 12.99
CA VAL A 68 -1.22 -4.33 13.48
C VAL A 68 -1.71 -4.86 14.84
N ASP A 69 -1.19 -6.02 15.28
CA ASP A 69 -1.39 -6.60 16.61
C ASP A 69 -0.28 -6.19 17.59
#